data_AF-A0A349ZUI2-F1
#
_entry.id   AF-A0A349ZUI2-F1
#
_cell.length_a   1.000
_cell.length_b   1.000
_cell.length_c   1.000
_cell.angle_alpha   90.00
_cell.angle_beta   90.00
_cell.angle_gamma   90.00
#
_symmetry.space_group_name_H-M   'P 1'
#
loop_
_entity.id
_entity.type
_entity.pdbx_description
1 polymer ?
#
loop_
_entity_poly.entity_id
_entity_poly.type
_entity_poly.pdbx_seq_one_letter_code
_entity_poly.pdbx_strand_id
1 'polypeptide(L)' 'MDAAVQEKVKKILRGELRYTSTNLAFNMLISKMKKRVKEDPASMDACMKETEAFLSKYPIVAKVDLANIAAL' A
#
# COMPACT_ATOMS: atom_id res chain seq x y z
N MET A 1 9.51 5.77 5.46
CA MET A 1 8.39 4.93 5.94
C MET A 1 8.97 3.90 6.89
N ASP A 2 8.32 3.59 8.03
CA ASP A 2 8.81 2.56 8.95
C ASP A 2 8.89 1.18 8.27
N ALA A 3 9.97 0.43 8.54
CA ALA A 3 10.21 -0.89 7.94
C ALA A 3 9.06 -1.88 8.23
N ALA A 4 8.47 -1.80 9.42
CA ALA A 4 7.31 -2.61 9.81
C ALA A 4 6.06 -2.30 8.95
N VAL A 5 5.84 -1.03 8.62
CA VAL A 5 4.70 -0.61 7.79
C VAL A 5 4.93 -1.02 6.33
N GLN A 6 6.17 -0.92 5.84
CA GLN A 6 6.54 -1.45 4.53
C GLN A 6 6.23 -2.94 4.42
N GLU A 7 6.58 -3.76 5.42
CA GLU A 7 6.30 -5.19 5.39
C GLU A 7 4.79 -5.49 5.38
N LYS A 8 3.99 -4.76 6.17
CA LYS A 8 2.52 -4.89 6.15
C LYS A 8 1.94 -4.49 4.80
N VAL A 9 2.40 -3.39 4.19
CA VAL A 9 2.01 -3.01 2.83
C VAL A 9 2.35 -4.13 1.83
N LYS A 10 3.53 -4.75 1.93
CA LYS A 10 3.91 -5.90 1.09
C LYS A 10 2.91 -7.05 1.23
N LYS A 11 2.53 -7.42 2.46
CA LYS A 11 1.53 -8.46 2.74
C LYS A 11 0.15 -8.07 2.20
N ILE A 12 -0.24 -6.80 2.32
CA ILE A 12 -1.46 -6.28 1.71
C ILE A 12 -1.39 -6.47 0.19
N LEU A 13 -0.32 -6.04 -0.49
CA LEU A 13 -0.18 -6.15 -1.94
C LEU A 13 -0.18 -7.60 -2.44
N ARG A 14 0.38 -8.54 -1.67
CA ARG A 14 0.31 -9.98 -1.94
C ARG A 14 -1.07 -10.60 -1.73
N GLY A 15 -1.98 -9.88 -1.09
CA GLY A 15 -3.29 -10.39 -0.71
C GLY A 15 -3.30 -11.21 0.58
N GLU A 16 -2.16 -11.32 1.28
CA GLU A 16 -2.04 -12.00 2.58
C GLU A 16 -2.77 -11.21 3.68
N LEU A 17 -2.88 -9.88 3.52
CA LEU A 17 -3.54 -9.00 4.48
C LEU A 17 -4.67 -8.21 3.80
N ARG A 18 -5.86 -8.24 4.41
CA ARG A 18 -7.00 -7.42 3.97
C ARG A 18 -6.92 -6.06 4.63
N TYR A 19 -6.52 -5.07 3.84
CA TYR A 19 -6.61 -3.67 4.20
C TYR A 19 -7.55 -2.96 3.24
N THR A 20 -8.46 -2.17 3.79
CA THR A 20 -9.39 -1.33 3.05
C THR A 20 -9.22 0.08 3.57
N SER A 21 -8.76 0.96 2.71
CA SER A 21 -8.63 2.37 3.05
C SER A 21 -9.98 3.07 2.96
N THR A 22 -10.24 3.97 3.90
CA THR A 22 -11.37 4.90 3.82
C THR A 22 -11.19 5.93 2.70
N ASN A 23 -9.95 6.13 2.22
CA ASN A 23 -9.66 7.01 1.10
C ASN A 23 -9.82 6.26 -0.22
N LEU A 24 -10.74 6.74 -1.08
CA LEU A 24 -11.01 6.12 -2.38
C LEU A 24 -9.77 6.06 -3.28
N ALA A 25 -8.97 7.12 -3.32
CA ALA A 25 -7.80 7.18 -4.19
C ALA A 25 -6.72 6.17 -3.75
N PHE A 26 -6.50 6.03 -2.44
CA PHE A 26 -5.57 5.04 -1.92
C PHE A 26 -6.11 3.61 -2.07
N ASN A 27 -7.42 3.41 -1.89
CA ASN A 27 -8.06 2.11 -2.10
C ASN A 27 -7.96 1.66 -3.57
N MET A 28 -8.15 2.57 -4.52
CA MET A 28 -7.93 2.31 -5.94
C MET A 28 -6.47 1.99 -6.25
N LEU A 29 -5.53 2.75 -5.68
CA LEU A 29 -4.10 2.52 -5.83
C LEU A 29 -3.73 1.10 -5.35
N ILE A 30 -4.08 0.76 -4.10
CA ILE A 30 -3.81 -0.56 -3.52
C ILE A 30 -4.45 -1.67 -4.34
N SER A 31 -5.70 -1.49 -4.81
CA SER A 31 -6.38 -2.50 -5.64
C SER A 31 -5.65 -2.73 -6.97
N LYS A 32 -5.18 -1.65 -7.61
CA LYS A 32 -4.38 -1.71 -8.84
C LYS A 32 -3.04 -2.40 -8.58
N MET A 33 -2.35 -2.05 -7.50
CA MET A 33 -1.07 -2.67 -7.13
C MET A 33 -1.24 -4.14 -6.76
N LYS A 34 -2.27 -4.51 -6.00
CA LYS A 34 -2.62 -5.91 -5.70
C LYS A 34 -2.79 -6.72 -6.97
N LYS A 35 -3.56 -6.19 -7.93
CA LYS A 35 -3.78 -6.87 -9.21
C LYS A 35 -2.46 -7.03 -9.97
N ARG A 36 -1.65 -5.97 -10.03
CA ARG A 36 -0.35 -5.98 -10.72
C ARG A 36 0.65 -6.95 -10.08
N VAL A 37 0.76 -6.99 -8.75
CA VAL A 37 1.63 -7.93 -8.02
C VAL A 37 1.14 -9.37 -8.15
N LYS A 38 -0.18 -9.58 -8.25
CA LYS A 38 -0.76 -10.90 -8.49
C LYS A 38 -0.46 -11.41 -9.90
N GLU A 39 -0.48 -10.54 -10.90
CA GLU A 39 -0.14 -10.87 -12.29
C GLU A 39 1.38 -10.98 -12.50
N ASP A 40 2.15 -10.09 -11.88
CA ASP A 40 3.61 -10.04 -11.94
C ASP A 40 4.21 -9.76 -10.56
N PRO A 41 4.66 -10.80 -9.82
CA PRO A 41 5.22 -10.64 -8.48
C PRO A 41 6.58 -9.92 -8.49
N ALA A 42 7.25 -9.81 -9.64
CA ALA A 42 8.49 -9.05 -9.80
C ALA A 42 8.26 -7.53 -9.74
N SER A 43 7.07 -7.06 -10.11
CA SER A 43 6.66 -5.66 -10.05
C SER A 43 6.45 -5.12 -8.62
N MET A 44 6.66 -5.94 -7.59
CA MET A 44 6.40 -5.58 -6.20
C MET A 44 7.23 -4.39 -5.69
N ASP A 45 8.50 -4.30 -6.08
CA ASP A 45 9.36 -3.14 -5.73
C ASP A 45 8.85 -1.85 -6.39
N ALA A 46 8.44 -1.95 -7.66
CA ALA A 46 7.88 -0.83 -8.41
C ALA A 46 6.54 -0.36 -7.82
N CYS A 47 5.64 -1.29 -7.49
CA CYS A 47 4.38 -0.99 -6.80
C CYS A 47 4.62 -0.30 -5.45
N MET A 48 5.66 -0.72 -4.73
CA MET A 48 6.01 -0.12 -3.44
C MET A 48 6.49 1.32 -3.61
N LYS A 49 7.37 1.58 -4.58
CA LYS A 49 7.81 2.94 -4.93
C LYS A 49 6.66 3.83 -5.39
N GLU A 50 5.74 3.32 -6.22
CA GLU A 50 4.54 4.08 -6.62
C GLU A 50 3.66 4.42 -5.42
N THR A 51 3.52 3.48 -4.47
CA THR A 51 2.77 3.69 -3.22
C THR A 51 3.45 4.76 -2.36
N GLU A 52 4.77 4.67 -2.16
CA GLU A 52 5.53 5.68 -1.41
C GLU A 52 5.45 7.06 -2.08
N ALA A 53 5.53 7.14 -3.40
CA ALA A 53 5.38 8.40 -4.14
C ALA A 53 3.99 9.01 -3.96
N PHE A 54 2.93 8.19 -4.00
CA PHE A 54 1.56 8.64 -3.76
C PHE A 54 1.40 9.16 -2.33
N LEU A 55 1.91 8.41 -1.34
CA LEU A 55 1.84 8.81 0.06
C LEU A 55 2.65 10.09 0.35
N SER A 56 3.80 10.26 -0.31
CA SER A 56 4.59 11.49 -0.23
C SER A 56 3.85 12.69 -0.81
N LYS A 57 3.06 12.49 -1.88
CA LYS A 57 2.22 13.54 -2.49
C LYS A 57 0.99 13.89 -1.64
N TYR A 58 0.47 12.92 -0.88
CA TYR A 58 -0.72 13.08 -0.04
C TYR A 58 -0.43 12.74 1.42
N PRO A 59 0.25 13.63 2.16
CA PRO A 59 0.71 13.35 3.52
C PRO A 59 -0.42 13.10 4.53
N ILE A 60 -1.61 13.69 4.32
CA ILE A 60 -2.79 13.45 5.16
C ILE A 60 -3.27 12.01 5.01
N VAL A 61 -3.36 11.53 3.77
CA VAL A 61 -3.73 10.15 3.45
C VAL A 61 -2.67 9.20 4.00
N ALA A 62 -1.39 9.50 3.78
CA ALA A 62 -0.29 8.74 4.36
C ALA A 62 -0.39 8.62 5.87
N LYS A 63 -0.65 9.71 6.59
CA LYS A 63 -0.72 9.67 8.05
C LYS A 63 -1.85 8.78 8.56
N VAL A 64 -3.04 8.87 7.95
CA VAL A 64 -4.20 8.06 8.35
C VAL A 64 -4.00 6.60 7.94
N ASP A 65 -3.64 6.36 6.68
CA ASP A 65 -3.51 5.01 6.14
C ASP A 65 -2.32 4.26 6.71
N LEU A 66 -1.15 4.90 6.87
CA LEU A 66 0.01 4.26 7.49
C LEU A 66 -0.25 3.97 8.96
N ALA A 67 -1.00 4.81 9.69
CA ALA A 67 -1.38 4.53 11.07
C ALA A 67 -2.33 3.32 11.15
N ASN A 68 -3.33 3.24 10.26
CA ASN A 68 -4.23 2.10 10.20
C ASN A 68 -3.50 0.81 9.81
N ILE A 69 -2.56 0.88 8.85
CA ILE A 69 -1.73 -0.26 8.46
C ILE A 69 -0.78 -0.65 9.60
N ALA A 70 -0.22 0.31 10.32
CA ALA A 70 0.62 0.03 11.49
C ALA A 70 -0.16 -0.69 12.60
N ALA A 71 -1.47 -0.45 12.72
CA ALA A 71 -2.35 -1.06 13.72
C ALA A 71 -2.90 -2.46 13.33
N LEU A 72 -2.74 -2.91 12.08
CA LEU A 72 -3.16 -4.24 11.59
C LEU A 72 -2.27 -5.38 12.08
#